data_AF-A0AB33H7P3-F1
#
_entry.id   AF-A0AB33H7P3-F1
#
_cell.length_a   1.000
_cell.length_b   1.000
_cell.length_c   1.000
_cell.angle_alpha   90.00
_cell.angle_beta   90.00
_cell.angle_gamma   90.00
#
_symmetry.space_group_name_H-M   'P 1'
#
loop_
_entity.id
_entity.type
_entity.pdbx_description
1 polymer ?
#
loop_
_entity_poly.entity_id
_entity_poly.type
_entity_poly.pdbx_seq_one_letter_code
_entity_poly.pdbx_strand_id
1 'polypeptide(L)'
;MQTQPLSSTHETSPRPSPVDIWQHLLNHLLDRHYGLTLNDTPFGNDGVIQEHIDAGISLCDAVNFIVEKYDLVRTDKRGFSADTQSPLIGSIDILRARKATGLMTRHGYRPVTDLITGKYKKEQQ
;
A
#
# COMPACT_ATOMS: atom_id res chain seq x y z
N MET A 1 -50.28 13.11 -16.26
CA MET A 1 -49.15 13.74 -15.54
C MET A 1 -48.16 12.65 -15.19
N GLN A 2 -46.94 12.76 -15.71
CA GLN A 2 -45.91 11.72 -15.76
C GLN A 2 -45.09 11.71 -14.47
N THR A 3 -44.95 10.56 -13.81
CA THR A 3 -44.00 10.38 -12.69
C THR A 3 -42.75 9.69 -13.21
N GLN A 4 -41.63 10.41 -13.14
CA GLN A 4 -40.30 9.94 -13.51
C GLN A 4 -39.85 8.77 -12.62
N PRO A 5 -39.17 7.75 -13.16
CA PRO A 5 -38.40 6.84 -12.33
C PRO A 5 -37.11 7.57 -11.91
N LEU A 6 -36.98 7.83 -10.60
CA LEU A 6 -35.69 8.19 -10.02
C LEU A 6 -34.77 6.97 -10.16
N SER A 7 -33.79 7.09 -11.05
CA SER A 7 -32.73 6.11 -11.22
C SER A 7 -32.02 5.90 -9.88
N SER A 8 -32.36 4.81 -9.22
CA SER A 8 -31.58 4.23 -8.14
C SER A 8 -30.32 3.64 -8.75
N THR A 9 -29.20 4.33 -8.64
CA THR A 9 -27.89 3.72 -8.82
C THR A 9 -26.99 4.26 -7.73
N HIS A 10 -27.19 3.74 -6.52
CA HIS A 10 -26.14 3.74 -5.52
C HIS A 10 -25.08 2.73 -6.02
N GLU A 11 -24.18 3.18 -6.90
CA GLU A 11 -22.97 2.46 -7.25
C GLU A 11 -22.20 2.25 -5.96
N THR A 12 -22.31 1.04 -5.43
CA THR A 12 -21.49 0.60 -4.31
C THR A 12 -20.10 0.44 -4.92
N SER A 13 -19.19 1.39 -4.66
CA SER A 13 -17.83 1.31 -5.20
C SER A 13 -17.27 -0.10 -4.97
N PRO A 14 -16.77 -0.79 -6.02
CA PRO A 14 -16.23 -2.12 -5.88
C PRO A 14 -15.12 -2.10 -4.83
N ARG A 15 -15.09 -3.11 -3.95
CA ARG A 15 -14.01 -3.25 -2.98
C ARG A 15 -12.69 -3.37 -3.77
N PRO A 16 -11.66 -2.56 -3.48
CA PRO A 16 -10.41 -2.61 -4.21
C PRO A 16 -9.76 -3.98 -4.03
N SER A 17 -9.13 -4.50 -5.10
CA SER A 17 -8.45 -5.78 -5.03
C SER A 17 -7.21 -5.70 -4.13
N PRO A 18 -6.68 -6.84 -3.64
CA PRO A 18 -5.45 -6.86 -2.85
C PRO A 18 -4.26 -6.17 -3.56
N VAL A 19 -4.15 -6.35 -4.88
CA VAL A 19 -3.12 -5.72 -5.71
C VAL A 19 -3.33 -4.20 -5.76
N ASP A 20 -4.57 -3.74 -5.98
CA ASP A 20 -4.87 -2.29 -6.00
C ASP A 20 -4.53 -1.64 -4.66
N ILE A 21 -4.86 -2.33 -3.55
CA ILE A 21 -4.52 -1.87 -2.20
C ILE A 21 -3.00 -1.74 -2.03
N TRP A 22 -2.23 -2.74 -2.46
CA TRP A 22 -0.77 -2.68 -2.44
C TRP A 22 -0.23 -1.56 -3.33
N GLN A 23 -0.72 -1.40 -4.55
CA GLN A 23 -0.29 -0.35 -5.47
C GLN A 23 -0.52 1.05 -4.89
N HIS A 24 -1.69 1.32 -4.31
CA HIS A 24 -1.98 2.61 -3.67
C HIS A 24 -1.03 2.90 -2.51
N LEU A 25 -0.76 1.89 -1.66
CA LEU A 25 0.13 2.06 -0.52
C LEU A 25 1.59 2.20 -0.94
N LEU A 26 2.05 1.40 -1.89
CA LEU A 26 3.41 1.46 -2.45
C LEU A 26 3.67 2.82 -3.10
N ASN A 27 2.77 3.30 -3.96
CA ASN A 27 2.90 4.62 -4.57
C ASN A 27 3.11 5.70 -3.49
N HIS A 28 2.29 5.69 -2.44
CA HIS A 28 2.41 6.69 -1.38
C HIS A 28 3.71 6.55 -0.58
N LEU A 29 4.11 5.33 -0.22
CA LEU A 29 5.32 5.09 0.58
C LEU A 29 6.58 5.45 -0.21
N LEU A 30 6.65 5.06 -1.48
CA LEU A 30 7.80 5.31 -2.35
C LEU A 30 7.97 6.80 -2.64
N ASP A 31 6.89 7.47 -3.05
CA ASP A 31 6.90 8.90 -3.34
C ASP A 31 7.26 9.68 -2.08
N ARG A 32 6.58 9.37 -0.97
CA ARG A 32 6.77 10.12 0.27
C ARG A 32 8.17 9.96 0.84
N HIS A 33 8.68 8.74 0.95
CA HIS A 33 9.90 8.44 1.71
C HIS A 33 11.16 8.44 0.88
N TYR A 34 11.07 8.16 -0.43
CA TYR A 34 12.23 7.99 -1.30
C TYR A 34 12.18 8.82 -2.58
N GLY A 35 11.06 9.51 -2.86
CA GLY A 35 10.88 10.28 -4.09
C GLY A 35 10.81 9.40 -5.34
N LEU A 36 10.35 8.16 -5.20
CA LEU A 36 10.26 7.17 -6.28
C LEU A 36 8.80 6.93 -6.67
N THR A 37 8.57 6.64 -7.94
CA THR A 37 7.31 6.09 -8.42
C THR A 37 7.35 4.57 -8.43
N LEU A 38 6.19 3.89 -8.53
CA LEU A 38 6.15 2.44 -8.69
C LEU A 38 7.02 1.93 -9.84
N ASN A 39 7.04 2.65 -10.97
CA ASN A 39 7.78 2.28 -12.17
C ASN A 39 9.31 2.39 -12.01
N ASP A 40 9.79 3.14 -11.03
CA ASP A 40 11.21 3.21 -10.69
C ASP A 40 11.67 2.00 -9.85
N THR A 41 10.75 1.11 -9.50
CA THR A 41 10.99 -0.05 -8.64
C THR A 41 10.55 -1.35 -9.31
N PRO A 42 11.03 -2.52 -8.84
CA PRO A 42 10.56 -3.81 -9.32
C PRO A 42 9.04 -4.01 -9.20
N PHE A 43 8.35 -3.27 -8.33
CA PHE A 43 6.89 -3.37 -8.16
C PHE A 43 6.09 -2.84 -9.35
N GLY A 44 6.70 -2.04 -10.24
CA GLY A 44 6.07 -1.60 -11.49
C GLY A 44 5.95 -2.72 -12.54
N ASN A 45 6.66 -3.83 -12.36
CA ASN A 45 6.58 -4.97 -13.26
C ASN A 45 5.32 -5.80 -12.98
N ASP A 46 4.69 -6.27 -14.05
CA ASP A 46 3.49 -7.11 -13.98
C ASP A 46 3.73 -8.37 -13.13
N GLY A 47 2.78 -8.69 -12.25
CA GLY A 47 2.81 -9.89 -11.42
C GLY A 47 3.65 -9.79 -10.15
N VAL A 48 4.65 -8.91 -10.06
CA VAL A 48 5.56 -8.84 -8.90
C VAL A 48 4.81 -8.58 -7.60
N ILE A 49 3.85 -7.64 -7.59
CA ILE A 49 3.03 -7.37 -6.39
C ILE A 49 2.21 -8.60 -6.00
N GLN A 50 1.62 -9.30 -6.97
CA GLN A 50 0.83 -10.50 -6.72
C GLN A 50 1.69 -11.63 -6.13
N GLU A 51 2.92 -11.82 -6.63
CA GLU A 51 3.86 -12.80 -6.11
C GLU A 51 4.23 -12.53 -4.64
N HIS A 52 4.45 -11.27 -4.26
CA HIS A 52 4.72 -10.91 -2.87
C HIS A 52 3.52 -11.19 -1.95
N ILE A 53 2.31 -10.87 -2.42
CA ILE A 53 1.06 -11.19 -1.70
C ILE A 53 0.91 -12.70 -1.54
N ASP A 54 1.15 -13.48 -2.59
CA ASP A 54 0.99 -14.94 -2.58
C ASP A 54 2.05 -15.64 -1.74
N ALA A 55 3.26 -15.07 -1.68
CA ALA A 55 4.32 -15.51 -0.79
C ALA A 55 4.08 -15.12 0.68
N GLY A 56 3.04 -14.31 0.98
CA GLY A 56 2.76 -13.83 2.33
C GLY A 56 3.80 -12.84 2.84
N ILE A 57 4.48 -12.11 1.95
CA ILE A 57 5.45 -11.09 2.32
C ILE A 57 4.69 -9.85 2.81
N SER A 58 5.12 -9.26 3.93
CA SER A 58 4.50 -8.03 4.40
C SER A 58 4.88 -6.85 3.50
N LEU A 59 3.99 -5.87 3.39
CA LEU A 59 4.25 -4.65 2.62
C LEU A 59 5.50 -3.92 3.13
N CYS A 60 5.72 -3.95 4.44
CA CYS A 60 6.89 -3.35 5.09
C CYS A 60 8.18 -4.08 4.67
N ASP A 61 8.18 -5.41 4.69
CA ASP A 61 9.34 -6.21 4.32
C ASP A 61 9.64 -6.09 2.82
N ALA A 62 8.62 -6.05 1.97
CA ALA A 62 8.80 -5.83 0.54
C ALA A 62 9.50 -4.51 0.23
N VAL A 63 9.06 -3.41 0.86
CA VAL A 63 9.71 -2.10 0.70
C VAL A 63 11.11 -2.10 1.32
N ASN A 64 11.27 -2.62 2.53
CA ASN A 64 12.57 -2.66 3.20
C ASN A 64 13.58 -3.51 2.43
N PHE A 65 13.15 -4.58 1.77
CA PHE A 65 13.99 -5.40 0.91
C PHE A 65 14.58 -4.60 -0.26
N ILE A 66 13.79 -3.76 -0.95
CA ILE A 66 14.33 -2.93 -2.04
C ILE A 66 15.20 -1.79 -1.49
N VAL A 67 14.90 -1.29 -0.29
CA VAL A 67 15.71 -0.26 0.38
C VAL A 67 17.11 -0.78 0.67
N GLU A 68 17.21 -1.99 1.21
CA GLU A 68 18.50 -2.64 1.47
C GLU A 68 19.20 -3.06 0.18
N LYS A 69 18.46 -3.63 -0.79
CA LYS A 69 19.03 -4.12 -2.04
C LYS A 69 19.64 -3.01 -2.91
N TYR A 70 19.05 -1.82 -2.89
CA TYR A 70 19.45 -0.69 -3.73
C TYR A 70 20.03 0.49 -2.93
N ASP A 71 20.34 0.29 -1.64
CA ASP A 71 20.88 1.31 -0.74
C ASP A 71 20.06 2.63 -0.75
N LEU A 72 18.73 2.52 -0.75
CA LEU A 72 17.85 3.69 -0.86
C LEU A 72 17.97 4.57 0.38
N VAL A 73 18.10 5.88 0.15
CA VAL A 73 18.17 6.89 1.21
C VAL A 73 16.80 7.50 1.44
N ARG A 74 16.38 7.55 2.71
CA ARG A 74 15.11 8.14 3.12
C ARG A 74 15.18 9.67 3.15
N THR A 75 14.21 10.34 2.53
CA THR A 75 14.26 11.78 2.24
C THR A 75 13.25 12.63 3.02
N ASP A 76 12.21 12.02 3.61
CA ASP A 76 11.08 12.75 4.21
C ASP A 76 11.36 13.33 5.61
N LYS A 77 12.45 12.90 6.24
CA LYS A 77 12.81 13.33 7.59
C LYS A 77 13.82 14.47 7.53
N ARG A 78 13.32 15.70 7.41
CA ARG A 78 14.12 16.91 7.66
C ARG A 78 14.10 17.24 9.15
N GLY A 79 15.22 17.02 9.82
CA GLY A 79 15.42 17.36 11.23
C GLY A 79 15.97 16.17 12.01
N PHE A 80 17.05 16.41 12.75
CA PHE A 80 18.03 15.44 13.27
C PHE A 80 19.08 15.03 12.24
N SER A 81 20.32 14.92 12.70
CA SER A 81 21.51 14.59 11.91
C SER A 81 21.20 13.44 10.94
N ALA A 82 21.34 13.72 9.64
CA ALA A 82 21.06 12.76 8.57
C ALA A 82 21.80 11.43 8.78
N ASP A 83 22.93 11.47 9.49
CA ASP A 83 23.80 10.34 9.80
C ASP A 83 23.22 9.31 10.79
N THR A 84 22.06 9.54 11.40
CA THR A 84 21.50 8.64 12.45
C THR A 84 20.13 8.04 12.10
N GLN A 85 19.57 8.34 10.93
CA GLN A 85 18.21 7.91 10.61
C GLN A 85 18.21 6.63 9.78
N SER A 86 17.51 5.60 10.29
CA SER A 86 17.30 4.37 9.53
C SER A 86 16.57 4.68 8.21
N PRO A 87 17.06 4.12 7.08
CA PRO A 87 16.41 4.29 5.80
C PRO A 87 15.08 3.52 5.73
N LEU A 88 14.90 2.50 6.58
CA LEU A 88 13.76 1.59 6.55
C LEU A 88 12.44 2.28 6.93
N ILE A 89 11.33 1.75 6.41
CA ILE A 89 9.98 2.10 6.86
C ILE A 89 9.53 1.17 8.00
N GLY A 90 8.60 1.68 8.81
CA GLY A 90 8.00 0.91 9.90
C GLY A 90 6.47 1.01 9.93
N SER A 91 5.87 0.39 10.95
CA SER A 91 4.41 0.33 11.13
C SER A 91 3.73 1.71 11.17
N ILE A 92 4.40 2.75 11.68
CA ILE A 92 3.90 4.14 11.69
C ILE A 92 3.77 4.68 10.27
N ASP A 93 4.74 4.37 9.40
CA ASP A 93 4.73 4.79 8.00
C ASP A 93 3.58 4.11 7.25
N ILE A 94 3.38 2.80 7.49
CA ILE A 94 2.24 2.05 6.96
C ILE A 94 0.90 2.66 7.43
N LEU A 95 0.79 3.01 8.71
CA LEU A 95 -0.43 3.62 9.24
C LEU A 95 -0.70 4.99 8.59
N ARG A 96 0.33 5.80 8.40
CA ARG A 96 0.24 7.10 7.72
C ARG A 96 -0.15 6.95 6.26
N ALA A 97 0.44 5.99 5.55
CA ALA A 97 0.10 5.70 4.16
C ALA A 97 -1.36 5.27 4.03
N ARG A 98 -1.85 4.38 4.89
CA ARG A 98 -3.27 3.97 4.92
C ARG A 98 -4.21 5.15 5.15
N LYS A 99 -3.83 6.09 6.02
CA LYS A 99 -4.61 7.31 6.25
C LYS A 99 -4.64 8.18 5.01
N ALA A 100 -3.50 8.39 4.37
CA ALA A 100 -3.36 9.22 3.18
C ALA A 100 -4.10 8.65 1.96
N THR A 101 -4.17 7.32 1.83
CA THR A 101 -4.84 6.63 0.72
C THR A 101 -6.32 6.32 1.00
N GLY A 102 -6.89 6.79 2.12
CA GLY A 102 -8.29 6.56 2.45
C GLY A 102 -8.64 5.11 2.83
N LEU A 103 -7.65 4.24 3.07
CA LEU A 103 -7.82 2.83 3.43
C LEU A 103 -8.06 2.60 4.94
N MET A 104 -8.47 3.64 5.67
CA MET A 104 -8.92 3.56 7.06
C MET A 104 -10.42 3.24 7.15
N THR A 105 -10.85 2.08 6.64
CA THR A 105 -12.26 1.65 6.73
C THR A 105 -12.50 0.74 7.94
N ARG A 106 -13.55 1.01 8.72
CA ARG A 106 -13.92 0.23 9.92
C ARG A 106 -14.26 -1.24 9.60
N HIS A 107 -14.87 -1.50 8.43
CA HIS A 107 -15.25 -2.84 7.98
C HIS A 107 -14.17 -3.57 7.17
N GLY A 108 -13.18 -2.84 6.62
CA GLY A 108 -12.03 -3.40 5.90
C GLY A 108 -10.75 -3.48 6.73
N TYR A 109 -10.80 -3.09 8.01
CA TYR A 109 -9.61 -2.97 8.85
C TYR A 109 -8.82 -4.28 8.96
N ARG A 110 -9.48 -5.40 9.27
CA ARG A 110 -8.84 -6.72 9.38
C ARG A 110 -8.28 -7.23 8.05
N PRO A 111 -9.06 -7.35 6.96
CA PRO A 111 -8.52 -7.88 5.70
C PRO A 111 -7.39 -7.02 5.14
N VAL A 112 -7.45 -5.68 5.25
CA VAL A 112 -6.34 -4.80 4.86
C VAL A 112 -5.13 -5.00 5.78
N THR A 113 -5.34 -5.20 7.08
CA THR A 113 -4.24 -5.46 8.02
C THR A 113 -3.59 -6.82 7.78
N ASP A 114 -4.37 -7.85 7.51
CA ASP A 114 -3.84 -9.18 7.20
C ASP A 114 -3.05 -9.15 5.87
N LEU A 115 -3.54 -8.40 4.88
CA LEU A 115 -2.84 -8.16 3.61
C LEU A 115 -1.50 -7.43 3.75
N ILE A 116 -1.46 -6.32 4.48
CA ILE A 116 -0.20 -5.56 4.64
C ILE A 116 0.80 -6.26 5.56
N THR A 117 0.35 -7.17 6.43
CA THR A 117 1.22 -7.91 7.37
C THR A 117 1.63 -9.29 6.88
N GLY A 118 1.27 -9.68 5.65
CA GLY A 118 1.62 -10.98 5.09
C GLY A 118 0.77 -12.15 5.61
N LYS A 119 -0.32 -11.88 6.32
CA LYS A 119 -1.25 -12.87 6.88
C LYS A 119 -2.46 -13.13 5.98
N TYR A 120 -2.51 -12.52 4.81
CA TYR A 120 -3.60 -12.69 3.88
C TYR A 120 -3.65 -14.13 3.36
N LYS A 121 -4.82 -14.74 3.48
CA LYS A 121 -5.14 -16.03 2.89
C LYS A 121 -6.19 -15.78 1.81
N LYS A 122 -5.94 -16.21 0.58
CA LYS A 122 -6.98 -16.32 -0.44
C LYS A 122 -8.03 -17.29 0.10
N GLU A 123 -9.21 -16.79 0.47
CA GLU A 123 -10.34 -17.67 0.73
C GLU A 123 -10.67 -18.37 -0.58
N GLN A 124 -10.34 -19.66 -0.69
CA GLN A 124 -10.76 -20.48 -1.81
C GLN A 124 -12.29 -20.65 -1.69
N GLN A 125 -13.03 -20.08 -2.63
CA GLN A 125 -14.43 -20.42 -2.89
C GLN A 125 -14.52 -21.68 -3.73
#